data_AF-A0A371FU75-F1
#
_entry.id   AF-A0A371FU75-F1
#
_cell.length_a   1.000
_cell.length_b   1.000
_cell.length_c   1.000
_cell.angle_alpha   90.00
_cell.angle_beta   90.00
_cell.angle_gamma   90.00
#
_symmetry.space_group_name_H-M   'P 1'
#
loop_
_entity.id
_entity.type
_entity.pdbx_description
1 polymer ?
#
loop_
_entity_poly.entity_id
_entity_poly.type
_entity_poly.pdbx_seq_one_letter_code
_entity_poly.pdbx_strand_id
1 'polypeptide(L)'
;MEALEKNSTWEIVDRPKDKRVISCRWIYTVKCKSDGTLKRHKARLVAKGYTQTYGIDYEETFAPIEKMNIVRAIISLAAHFGWNLQQFDVKNVFLHIDLEEEIYMEIPPVFYSHNEKNKICKLKKVLYGLKQSPRAWFGRFAQVMICLGYRQSQGDDKIEKLTLKEKLTTQFEIKELGKLNSKPWHKVNLI
;
A
#
# COMPACT_ATOMS: atom_id res chain seq x y z
N MET A 1 -5.25 13.87 6.24
CA MET A 1 -6.47 13.77 7.03
C MET A 1 -7.61 13.32 6.13
N GLU A 2 -7.97 14.12 5.13
CA GLU A 2 -9.02 13.83 4.12
C GLU A 2 -9.05 12.39 3.60
N ALA A 3 -7.91 11.81 3.23
CA ALA A 3 -7.88 10.43 2.73
C ALA A 3 -8.36 9.39 3.76
N LEU A 4 -8.11 9.59 5.06
CA LEU A 4 -8.53 8.66 6.11
C LEU A 4 -10.05 8.75 6.35
N GLU A 5 -10.57 9.97 6.35
CA GLU A 5 -12.01 10.26 6.52
C GLU A 5 -12.81 9.80 5.30
N LYS A 6 -12.34 10.15 4.08
CA LYS A 6 -12.98 9.74 2.81
C LYS A 6 -13.13 8.23 2.68
N ASN A 7 -12.15 7.47 3.16
CA ASN A 7 -12.19 6.00 3.09
C ASN A 7 -12.89 5.35 4.30
N SER A 8 -13.46 6.15 5.21
CA SER A 8 -14.09 5.67 6.45
C SER A 8 -13.20 4.65 7.18
N THR A 9 -11.92 5.02 7.34
CA THR A 9 -10.84 4.11 7.78
C THR A 9 -11.14 3.44 9.11
N TRP A 10 -11.88 4.11 9.99
CA TRP A 10 -12.33 3.59 11.27
C TRP A 10 -13.69 4.16 11.63
N GLU A 11 -14.31 3.54 12.63
CA GLU A 11 -15.45 4.10 13.35
C GLU A 11 -15.06 4.37 14.81
N ILE A 12 -15.65 5.41 15.40
CA ILE A 12 -15.43 5.76 16.80
C ILE A 12 -16.41 4.96 17.65
N VAL A 13 -15.90 4.15 18.58
CA VAL A 13 -16.69 3.28 19.47
C VAL A 13 -16.25 3.46 20.91
N ASP A 14 -17.12 3.05 21.85
CA ASP A 14 -16.73 2.96 23.25
C ASP A 14 -15.66 1.90 23.46
N ARG A 15 -14.72 2.17 24.36
CA ARG A 15 -13.63 1.25 24.67
C ARG A 15 -14.19 -0.08 25.19
N PRO A 16 -13.98 -1.19 24.47
CA PRO A 16 -14.33 -2.51 24.97
C PRO A 16 -13.48 -2.87 26.19
N LYS A 17 -14.09 -3.54 27.18
CA LYS A 17 -13.41 -3.89 28.44
C LYS A 17 -12.36 -4.98 28.26
N ASP A 18 -12.59 -5.91 27.34
CA ASP A 18 -11.81 -7.16 27.21
C ASP A 18 -10.96 -7.24 25.93
N LYS A 19 -10.82 -6.13 25.20
CA LYS A 19 -10.02 -6.08 23.97
C LYS A 19 -8.83 -5.16 24.13
N ARG A 20 -7.71 -5.57 23.54
CA ARG A 20 -6.51 -4.73 23.48
C ARG A 20 -6.69 -3.63 22.46
N VAL A 21 -6.13 -2.48 22.80
CA VAL A 21 -6.13 -1.28 21.95
C VAL A 21 -4.69 -1.03 21.55
N ILE A 22 -4.42 -0.96 20.25
CA ILE A 22 -3.10 -0.64 19.73
C ILE A 22 -2.92 0.87 19.64
N SER A 23 -1.74 1.36 20.01
CA SER A 23 -1.42 2.78 19.82
C SER A 23 -1.13 3.10 18.35
N CYS A 24 -1.11 4.38 18.00
CA CYS A 24 -0.71 4.85 16.68
C CYS A 24 0.28 6.02 16.78
N ARG A 25 0.88 6.40 15.64
CA ARG A 25 1.75 7.58 15.53
C ARG A 25 1.67 8.20 14.14
N TRP A 26 1.88 9.51 14.09
CA TRP A 26 2.10 10.20 12.83
C TRP A 26 3.59 10.16 12.45
N ILE A 27 3.86 9.85 11.18
CA ILE A 27 5.19 9.98 10.56
C ILE A 27 5.13 11.14 9.58
N TYR A 28 5.92 12.17 9.83
CA TYR A 28 6.08 13.33 8.97
C TYR A 28 7.35 13.18 8.13
N THR A 29 7.25 13.51 6.85
CA THR A 29 8.37 13.44 5.91
C THR A 29 8.31 14.67 5.02
N VAL A 30 9.40 15.43 5.00
CA VAL A 30 9.60 16.49 4.02
C VAL A 30 10.17 15.88 2.75
N LYS A 31 9.52 16.09 1.61
CA LYS A 31 10.02 15.69 0.29
C LYS A 31 10.56 16.93 -0.40
N CYS A 32 11.84 16.89 -0.75
CA CYS A 32 12.49 17.91 -1.58
C CYS A 32 12.63 17.40 -3.02
N LYS A 33 12.80 18.33 -3.97
CA LYS A 33 13.19 18.03 -5.35
C LYS A 33 14.72 17.81 -5.42
N SER A 34 15.21 17.42 -6.60
CA SER A 34 16.65 17.23 -6.85
C SER A 34 17.46 18.51 -6.70
N ASP A 35 16.84 19.68 -6.90
CA ASP A 35 17.42 21.01 -6.70
C ASP A 35 17.42 21.47 -5.22
N GLY A 36 16.98 20.62 -4.30
CA GLY A 36 16.89 20.93 -2.87
C GLY A 36 15.62 21.69 -2.45
N THR A 37 14.81 22.19 -3.39
CA THR A 37 13.58 22.93 -3.07
C THR A 37 12.50 22.03 -2.49
N LEU A 38 11.66 22.59 -1.62
CA LEU A 38 10.54 21.87 -1.02
C LEU A 38 9.56 21.43 -2.10
N LYS A 39 9.34 20.11 -2.21
CA LYS A 39 8.34 19.53 -3.11
C LYS A 39 7.00 19.37 -2.41
N ARG A 40 6.99 18.77 -1.21
CA ARG A 40 5.76 18.46 -0.45
C ARG A 40 6.06 18.03 0.98
N HIS A 41 5.18 18.41 1.92
CA HIS A 41 5.07 17.76 3.23
C HIS A 41 4.16 16.53 3.15
N LYS A 42 4.64 15.38 3.64
CA LYS A 42 3.88 14.12 3.69
C LYS A 42 3.68 13.71 5.14
N ALA A 43 2.45 13.44 5.54
CA ALA A 43 2.11 12.84 6.83
C ALA A 43 1.48 11.47 6.59
N ARG A 44 1.82 10.48 7.43
CA ARG A 44 1.20 9.15 7.42
C ARG A 44 0.84 8.75 8.83
N LEU A 45 -0.39 8.26 9.01
CA LEU A 45 -0.78 7.59 10.23
C LEU A 45 -0.30 6.14 10.16
N VAL A 46 0.38 5.69 11.20
CA VAL A 46 0.93 4.34 11.30
C VAL A 46 0.46 3.71 12.60
N ALA A 47 -0.18 2.56 12.50
CA ALA A 47 -0.52 1.72 13.63
C ALA A 47 0.76 1.10 14.21
N LYS A 48 0.87 1.02 15.53
CA LYS A 48 2.03 0.40 16.19
C LYS A 48 1.87 -1.12 16.24
N GLY A 49 1.81 -1.79 15.09
CA GLY A 49 1.55 -3.23 15.03
C GLY A 49 2.62 -4.12 15.68
N TYR A 50 3.75 -3.58 16.14
CA TYR A 50 4.66 -4.33 17.02
C TYR A 50 4.03 -4.66 18.38
N THR A 51 2.94 -3.98 18.79
CA THR A 51 2.18 -4.32 19.99
C THR A 51 1.09 -5.37 19.73
N GLN A 52 0.89 -5.80 18.47
CA GLN A 52 -0.07 -6.85 18.14
C GLN A 52 0.45 -8.23 18.55
N THR A 53 -0.46 -9.09 18.96
CA THR A 53 -0.19 -10.47 19.40
C THR A 53 -0.81 -11.48 18.45
N TYR A 54 -0.02 -12.49 18.11
CA TYR A 54 -0.46 -13.63 17.30
C TYR A 54 -1.61 -14.40 17.99
N GLY A 55 -2.60 -14.83 17.21
CA GLY A 55 -3.79 -15.54 17.69
C GLY A 55 -4.82 -14.64 18.41
N ILE A 56 -4.55 -13.33 18.51
CA ILE A 56 -5.49 -12.35 19.08
C ILE A 56 -5.78 -11.23 18.08
N ASP A 57 -4.73 -10.56 17.60
CA ASP A 57 -4.87 -9.42 16.68
C ASP A 57 -4.62 -9.81 15.21
N TYR A 58 -3.99 -10.97 14.98
CA TYR A 58 -3.75 -11.54 13.66
C TYR A 58 -3.44 -13.03 13.76
N GLU A 59 -3.76 -13.77 12.70
CA GLU A 59 -3.43 -15.20 12.55
C GLU A 59 -2.39 -15.43 11.45
N GLU A 60 -2.37 -14.59 10.41
CA GLU A 60 -1.44 -14.71 9.30
C GLU A 60 -0.83 -13.38 8.90
N THR A 61 0.46 -13.39 8.59
CA THR A 61 1.20 -12.18 8.15
C THR A 61 1.98 -12.39 6.85
N PHE A 62 2.03 -13.63 6.36
CA PHE A 62 2.85 -13.97 5.21
C PHE A 62 2.32 -13.31 3.94
N ALA A 63 3.18 -12.53 3.29
CA ALA A 63 2.98 -12.07 1.93
C ALA A 63 4.18 -12.55 1.11
N PRO A 64 3.98 -13.04 -0.12
CA PRO A 64 5.09 -13.30 -1.02
C PRO A 64 5.91 -12.01 -1.19
N ILE A 65 7.22 -12.10 -0.95
CA ILE A 65 8.15 -11.01 -1.22
C ILE A 65 8.90 -11.37 -2.49
N GLU A 66 8.80 -10.53 -3.52
CA GLU A 66 9.58 -10.72 -4.73
C GLU A 66 11.07 -10.56 -4.43
N LYS A 67 11.84 -11.60 -4.74
CA LYS A 67 13.30 -11.52 -4.64
C LYS A 67 13.81 -10.56 -5.71
N MET A 68 14.74 -9.68 -5.34
CA MET A 68 15.35 -8.71 -6.27
C MET A 68 15.95 -9.39 -7.52
N ASN A 69 16.44 -10.62 -7.39
CA ASN A 69 16.96 -11.39 -8.52
C ASN A 69 15.89 -11.68 -9.58
N ILE A 70 14.64 -11.94 -9.17
CA ILE A 70 13.52 -12.18 -10.10
C ILE A 70 13.16 -10.86 -10.80
N VAL A 71 13.06 -9.76 -10.04
CA VAL A 71 12.78 -8.44 -10.61
C VAL A 71 13.84 -8.05 -11.64
N ARG A 72 15.12 -8.26 -11.33
CA ARG A 72 16.24 -8.03 -12.26
C ARG A 72 16.14 -8.93 -13.49
N ALA A 73 15.85 -10.22 -13.32
CA ALA A 73 15.68 -11.14 -14.43
C ALA A 73 14.56 -10.71 -15.38
N ILE A 74 13.40 -10.29 -14.85
CA ILE A 74 12.28 -9.77 -15.64
C ILE A 74 12.69 -8.52 -16.42
N ILE A 75 13.39 -7.57 -15.77
CA ILE A 75 13.88 -6.35 -16.44
C ILE A 75 14.91 -6.69 -17.52
N SER A 76 15.82 -7.62 -17.26
CA SER A 76 16.81 -8.09 -18.24
C SER A 76 16.17 -8.75 -19.45
N LEU A 77 15.16 -9.62 -19.24
CA LEU A 77 14.39 -10.24 -20.32
C LEU A 77 13.63 -9.18 -21.12
N ALA A 78 12.98 -8.24 -20.45
CA ALA A 78 12.29 -7.14 -21.11
C ALA A 78 13.23 -6.30 -21.97
N ALA A 79 14.44 -6.00 -21.47
CA ALA A 79 15.45 -5.28 -22.24
C ALA A 79 15.95 -6.10 -23.44
N HIS A 80 16.14 -7.40 -23.28
CA HIS A 80 16.60 -8.30 -24.34
C HIS A 80 15.56 -8.45 -25.46
N PHE A 81 14.28 -8.63 -25.11
CA PHE A 81 13.19 -8.79 -26.07
C PHE A 81 12.55 -7.48 -26.51
N GLY A 82 13.03 -6.33 -26.02
CA GLY A 82 12.46 -5.02 -26.35
C GLY A 82 11.05 -4.79 -25.80
N TRP A 83 10.66 -5.47 -24.72
CA TRP A 83 9.35 -5.31 -24.08
C TRP A 83 9.22 -3.92 -23.44
N ASN A 84 8.05 -3.31 -23.61
CA ASN A 84 7.73 -2.04 -22.97
C ASN A 84 7.35 -2.26 -21.50
N LEU A 85 8.12 -1.70 -20.58
CA LEU A 85 7.83 -1.71 -19.15
C LEU A 85 7.11 -0.43 -18.70
N GLN A 86 5.98 -0.60 -18.03
CA GLN A 86 5.22 0.48 -17.40
C GLN A 86 5.23 0.31 -15.88
N GLN A 87 5.36 1.43 -15.16
CA GLN A 87 5.33 1.44 -13.70
C GLN A 87 4.12 2.21 -13.17
N PHE A 88 3.41 1.57 -12.25
CA PHE A 88 2.25 2.14 -11.57
C PHE A 88 2.54 2.26 -10.06
N ASP A 89 2.15 3.39 -9.49
CA ASP A 89 2.19 3.65 -8.05
C ASP A 89 0.76 3.73 -7.52
N VAL A 90 0.39 2.82 -6.63
CA VAL A 90 -0.93 2.81 -6.00
C VAL A 90 -0.91 3.75 -4.79
N LYS A 91 -1.70 4.81 -4.85
CA LYS A 91 -1.82 5.75 -3.74
C LYS A 91 -2.63 5.13 -2.61
N ASN A 92 -2.21 5.40 -1.37
CA ASN A 92 -2.93 5.03 -0.16
C ASN A 92 -3.40 3.57 -0.13
N VAL A 93 -2.57 2.68 -0.67
CA VAL A 93 -2.90 1.28 -0.97
C VAL A 93 -3.70 0.55 0.11
N PHE A 94 -3.31 0.70 1.38
CA PHE A 94 -3.96 0.02 2.49
C PHE A 94 -5.37 0.54 2.81
N LEU A 95 -5.67 1.80 2.50
CA LEU A 95 -7.01 2.39 2.75
C LEU A 95 -8.08 1.84 1.80
N HIS A 96 -7.68 1.18 0.70
CA HIS A 96 -8.58 0.52 -0.22
C HIS A 96 -8.93 -0.91 0.18
N ILE A 97 -8.31 -1.44 1.25
CA ILE A 97 -8.45 -2.83 1.67
C ILE A 97 -9.24 -2.86 2.96
N ASP A 98 -10.32 -3.64 2.98
CA ASP A 98 -11.07 -3.92 4.20
C ASP A 98 -10.23 -4.78 5.15
N LEU A 99 -10.30 -4.45 6.43
CA LEU A 99 -9.63 -5.21 7.47
C LEU A 99 -10.56 -6.35 7.91
N GLU A 100 -10.10 -7.59 7.77
CA GLU A 100 -10.86 -8.77 8.20
C GLU A 100 -10.82 -8.93 9.72
N GLU A 101 -9.67 -8.65 10.34
CA GLU A 101 -9.49 -8.79 11.78
C GLU A 101 -10.11 -7.62 12.56
N GLU A 102 -10.69 -7.91 13.72
CA GLU A 102 -11.22 -6.87 14.60
C GLU A 102 -10.08 -6.20 15.40
N ILE A 103 -9.64 -5.03 14.92
CA ILE A 103 -8.57 -4.27 15.57
C ILE A 103 -9.07 -2.92 16.08
N TYR A 104 -8.72 -2.65 17.34
CA TYR A 104 -8.99 -1.40 18.02
C TYR A 104 -7.72 -0.58 18.15
N MET A 105 -7.78 0.69 17.80
CA MET A 105 -6.66 1.63 17.82
C MET A 105 -7.00 2.85 18.65
N GLU A 106 -6.02 3.41 19.35
CA GLU A 106 -6.17 4.71 20.02
C GLU A 106 -6.50 5.81 19.01
N ILE A 107 -7.36 6.75 19.41
CA ILE A 107 -7.65 7.93 18.60
C ILE A 107 -6.34 8.68 18.37
N PRO A 108 -5.94 8.94 17.11
CA PRO A 108 -4.67 9.61 16.87
C PRO A 108 -4.68 11.01 17.50
N PRO A 109 -3.55 11.51 18.01
CA PRO A 109 -3.52 12.74 18.82
C PRO A 109 -4.12 13.99 18.16
N VAL A 110 -4.12 14.03 16.83
CA VAL A 110 -4.65 15.13 16.03
C VAL A 110 -6.19 15.12 15.97
N PHE A 111 -6.85 14.03 16.38
CA PHE A 111 -8.30 13.85 16.40
C PHE A 111 -8.93 14.05 17.79
N TYR A 112 -8.16 14.39 18.83
CA TYR A 112 -8.74 14.62 20.16
C TYR A 112 -9.66 15.85 20.16
N SER A 113 -10.96 15.61 20.19
CA SER A 113 -11.90 16.54 20.83
C SER A 113 -11.88 16.28 22.33
N HIS A 114 -11.89 17.32 23.16
CA HIS A 114 -11.60 17.24 24.61
C HIS A 114 -12.59 16.36 25.42
N ASN A 115 -13.65 15.82 24.79
CA ASN A 115 -14.77 15.13 25.42
C ASN A 115 -14.82 13.60 25.24
N GLU A 116 -13.83 12.97 24.62
CA GLU A 116 -13.90 11.55 24.22
C GLU A 116 -12.93 10.62 24.98
N LYS A 117 -12.76 10.82 26.29
CA LYS A 117 -11.76 10.10 27.11
C LYS A 117 -11.89 8.56 27.10
N ASN A 118 -13.03 8.00 26.69
CA ASN A 118 -13.28 6.56 26.62
C ASN A 118 -13.62 6.05 25.22
N LYS A 119 -13.42 6.86 24.18
CA LYS A 119 -13.63 6.43 22.79
C LYS A 119 -12.32 5.96 22.17
N ILE A 120 -12.46 5.03 21.22
CA ILE A 120 -11.36 4.46 20.44
C ILE A 120 -11.78 4.28 18.98
N CYS A 121 -10.82 4.05 18.10
CA CYS A 121 -11.06 3.74 16.70
C CYS A 121 -11.17 2.22 16.51
N LYS A 122 -12.32 1.71 16.05
CA LYS A 122 -12.40 0.36 15.47
C LYS A 122 -12.02 0.45 13.99
N LEU A 123 -10.92 -0.17 13.60
CA LEU A 123 -10.40 -0.10 12.24
C LEU A 123 -11.32 -0.88 11.28
N LYS A 124 -11.67 -0.23 10.16
CA LYS A 124 -12.40 -0.85 9.04
C LYS A 124 -11.49 -1.12 7.86
N LYS A 125 -10.45 -0.29 7.69
CA LYS A 125 -9.47 -0.41 6.62
C LYS A 125 -8.10 -0.75 7.18
N VAL A 126 -7.30 -1.42 6.37
CA VAL A 126 -5.91 -1.73 6.71
C VAL A 126 -5.11 -0.42 6.84
N LEU A 127 -4.25 -0.35 7.86
CA LEU A 127 -3.32 0.76 8.07
C LEU A 127 -1.87 0.33 7.87
N TYR A 128 -1.00 1.30 7.64
CA TYR A 128 0.44 1.07 7.73
C TYR A 128 0.82 0.60 9.14
N GLY A 129 1.76 -0.34 9.21
CA GLY A 129 2.34 -0.78 10.47
C GLY A 129 1.59 -1.91 11.19
N LEU A 130 0.41 -2.32 10.70
CA LEU A 130 -0.18 -3.60 11.14
C LEU A 130 0.66 -4.76 10.60
N LYS A 131 0.70 -5.86 11.35
CA LYS A 131 1.48 -7.06 11.02
C LYS A 131 1.02 -7.72 9.73
N GLN A 132 -0.29 -7.72 9.47
CA GLN A 132 -0.92 -8.34 8.32
C GLN A 132 -1.08 -7.42 7.10
N SER A 133 -0.72 -6.14 7.17
CA SER A 133 -0.94 -5.21 6.06
C SER A 133 -0.35 -5.68 4.72
N PRO A 134 0.88 -6.23 4.67
CA PRO A 134 1.45 -6.74 3.43
C PRO A 134 0.63 -7.90 2.84
N ARG A 135 0.16 -8.83 3.68
CA ARG A 135 -0.66 -9.98 3.28
C ARG A 135 -1.99 -9.51 2.70
N ALA A 136 -2.68 -8.63 3.42
CA ALA A 136 -3.96 -8.08 2.99
C ALA A 136 -3.85 -7.35 1.64
N TRP A 137 -2.75 -6.62 1.43
CA TRP A 137 -2.48 -6.00 0.13
C TRP A 137 -2.27 -7.02 -0.98
N PHE A 138 -1.39 -8.00 -0.76
CA PHE A 138 -1.13 -9.03 -1.75
C PHE A 138 -2.40 -9.80 -2.11
N GLY A 139 -3.20 -10.21 -1.12
CA GLY A 139 -4.47 -10.91 -1.32
C GLY A 139 -5.44 -10.09 -2.17
N ARG A 140 -5.65 -8.81 -1.83
CA ARG A 140 -6.52 -7.90 -2.60
C ARG A 140 -6.01 -7.71 -4.02
N PHE A 141 -4.71 -7.49 -4.18
CA PHE A 141 -4.10 -7.29 -5.50
C PHE A 141 -4.25 -8.55 -6.37
N ALA A 142 -3.91 -9.73 -5.84
CA ALA A 142 -4.02 -11.01 -6.54
C ALA A 142 -5.47 -11.30 -6.95
N GLN A 143 -6.44 -11.07 -6.05
CA GLN A 143 -7.85 -11.23 -6.35
C GLN A 143 -8.29 -10.32 -7.51
N VAL A 144 -7.91 -9.04 -7.47
CA VAL A 144 -8.20 -8.11 -8.57
C VAL A 144 -7.58 -8.62 -9.87
N MET A 145 -6.30 -9.01 -9.88
CA MET A 145 -5.65 -9.54 -11.08
C MET A 145 -6.35 -10.79 -11.65
N ILE A 146 -6.78 -11.71 -10.80
CA ILE A 146 -7.55 -12.90 -11.21
C ILE A 146 -8.90 -12.50 -11.80
N CYS A 147 -9.67 -11.63 -11.13
CA CYS A 147 -10.97 -11.15 -11.60
C CYS A 147 -10.87 -10.42 -12.95
N LEU A 148 -9.75 -9.76 -13.21
CA LEU A 148 -9.49 -9.10 -14.48
C LEU A 148 -9.18 -10.06 -15.63
N GLY A 149 -9.09 -11.37 -15.35
CA GLY A 149 -8.86 -12.41 -16.34
C GLY A 149 -7.38 -12.67 -16.65
N TYR A 150 -6.45 -12.13 -15.86
CA TYR A 150 -5.03 -12.33 -16.12
C TYR A 150 -4.65 -13.79 -15.84
N ARG A 151 -4.24 -14.47 -16.91
CA ARG A 151 -3.47 -15.72 -16.88
C ARG A 151 -2.04 -15.39 -17.29
N GLN A 152 -1.09 -16.24 -16.91
CA GLN A 152 0.31 -16.11 -17.34
C GLN A 152 0.39 -16.01 -18.87
N SER A 153 0.80 -14.84 -19.39
CA SER A 153 0.74 -14.51 -20.81
C SER A 153 1.86 -15.20 -21.62
N GLN A 154 1.55 -15.53 -22.88
CA GLN A 154 2.46 -16.03 -23.92
C GLN A 154 2.76 -14.97 -25.02
N GLY A 155 2.37 -13.70 -24.85
CA GLY A 155 2.58 -12.69 -25.90
C GLY A 155 2.22 -11.25 -25.53
N ASP A 156 2.65 -10.32 -26.38
CA ASP A 156 2.65 -8.87 -26.15
C ASP A 156 1.51 -8.20 -26.96
N ASP A 157 0.30 -8.09 -26.41
CA ASP A 157 -0.83 -7.39 -27.06
C ASP A 157 -1.03 -5.97 -26.48
N LYS A 158 -1.16 -4.97 -27.36
CA LYS A 158 -1.34 -3.55 -26.98
C LYS A 158 -2.74 -3.27 -26.44
N ILE A 159 -3.74 -4.06 -26.83
CA ILE A 159 -5.13 -3.89 -26.37
C ILE A 159 -5.24 -4.28 -24.89
N GLU A 160 -4.56 -5.36 -24.47
CA GLU A 160 -4.54 -5.80 -23.07
C GLU A 160 -3.99 -4.72 -22.12
N LYS A 161 -3.03 -3.90 -22.56
CA LYS A 161 -2.39 -2.85 -21.74
C LYS A 161 -3.33 -1.68 -21.40
N LEU A 162 -4.10 -1.20 -22.38
CA LEU A 162 -5.09 -0.14 -22.17
C LEU A 162 -6.23 -0.62 -21.27
N THR A 163 -6.70 -1.84 -21.51
CA THR A 163 -7.74 -2.47 -20.71
C THR A 163 -7.28 -2.77 -19.27
N LEU A 164 -6.01 -3.17 -19.05
CA LEU A 164 -5.44 -3.29 -17.71
C LEU A 164 -5.49 -1.96 -16.98
N LYS A 165 -5.04 -0.89 -17.63
CA LYS A 165 -4.91 0.43 -17.02
C LYS A 165 -6.27 0.95 -16.57
N GLU A 166 -7.27 0.91 -17.46
CA GLU A 166 -8.63 1.36 -17.15
C GLU A 166 -9.22 0.55 -15.98
N LYS A 167 -9.11 -0.77 -16.03
CA LYS A 167 -9.66 -1.63 -14.98
C LYS A 167 -8.90 -1.56 -13.66
N LEU A 168 -7.59 -1.29 -13.66
CA LEU A 168 -6.85 -1.04 -12.43
C LEU A 168 -7.20 0.33 -11.85
N THR A 169 -7.42 1.35 -12.68
CA THR A 169 -7.82 2.69 -12.20
C THR A 169 -9.23 2.73 -11.61
N THR A 170 -10.12 1.79 -11.97
CA THR A 170 -11.43 1.65 -11.32
C THR A 170 -11.33 1.00 -9.95
N GLN A 171 -10.32 0.15 -9.72
CA GLN A 171 -10.13 -0.55 -8.45
C GLN A 171 -9.19 0.17 -7.47
N PHE A 172 -8.24 0.95 -7.99
CA PHE A 172 -7.19 1.60 -7.21
C PHE A 172 -6.93 3.04 -7.68
N GLU A 173 -6.63 3.94 -6.76
CA GLU A 173 -6.16 5.27 -7.12
C GLU A 173 -4.69 5.20 -7.59
N ILE A 174 -4.49 5.12 -8.90
CA ILE A 174 -3.17 4.89 -9.49
C ILE A 174 -2.54 6.18 -10.00
N LYS A 175 -1.22 6.28 -9.84
CA LYS A 175 -0.36 7.26 -10.49
C LYS A 175 0.59 6.54 -11.43
N GLU A 176 0.62 6.95 -12.69
CA GLU A 176 1.62 6.48 -13.65
C GLU A 176 2.96 7.15 -13.38
N LEU A 177 4.02 6.35 -13.28
CA LEU A 177 5.39 6.84 -13.07
C LEU A 177 6.18 6.98 -14.38
N GLY A 178 5.59 6.56 -15.51
CA GLY A 178 6.17 6.63 -16.84
C GLY A 178 6.73 5.29 -17.32
N LYS A 179 7.37 5.33 -18.50
CA LYS A 179 8.06 4.17 -19.08
C LYS A 179 9.42 4.00 -18.43
N LEU A 180 9.75 2.75 -18.10
CA LEU A 180 11.13 2.39 -17.75
C LEU A 180 11.94 2.30 -19.04
N ASN A 181 12.69 3.36 -19.36
CA ASN A 181 13.62 3.33 -20.48
C ASN A 181 14.81 2.45 -20.10
N SER A 182 14.94 1.28 -20.72
CA SER A 182 16.19 0.54 -20.74
C SER A 182 17.18 1.32 -21.61
N LYS A 183 17.91 2.27 -21.04
CA LYS A 183 19.13 2.74 -21.72
C LYS A 183 20.07 1.53 -21.85
N PRO A 184 20.69 1.30 -23.02
CA PRO A 184 21.68 0.24 -23.16
C PRO A 184 22.75 0.42 -22.08
N TRP A 185 23.12 -0.68 -21.42
CA TRP A 185 24.12 -0.73 -20.34
C TRP A 185 25.56 -0.38 -20.78
N HIS A 186 25.74 0.32 -21.90
CA HIS A 186 27.04 0.60 -22.48
C HIS A 186 27.76 1.83 -21.90
N LYS A 187 27.21 2.53 -20.91
CA LYS A 187 27.92 3.60 -20.19
C LYS A 187 27.52 3.66 -18.72
N VAL A 188 28.01 2.70 -17.93
CA VAL A 188 28.27 2.92 -16.50
C VAL A 188 29.78 2.84 -16.36
N ASN A 189 30.45 3.99 -16.45
CA ASN A 189 31.81 4.10 -15.94
C ASN A 189 31.71 4.02 -14.41
N LEU A 190 32.36 3.00 -13.85
CA LEU A 190 32.71 2.95 -12.45
C LEU A 190 33.58 4.17 -12.13
N ILE A 191 33.08 5.01 -11.24
CA ILE A 191 33.88 5.79 -10.29
C ILE A 191 33.24 5.54 -8.93
#